data_AF-A0A925ENM0-F1
#
_entry.id   AF-A0A925ENM0-F1
#
_cell.length_a   1.000
_cell.length_b   1.000
_cell.length_c   1.000
_cell.angle_alpha   90.00
_cell.angle_beta   90.00
_cell.angle_gamma   90.00
#
_symmetry.space_group_name_H-M   'P 1'
#
loop_
_entity.id
_entity.type
_entity.pdbx_description
1 polymer ?
#
loop_
_entity_poly.entity_id
_entity_poly.type
_entity_poly.pdbx_seq_one_letter_code
_entity_poly.pdbx_strand_id
1 'polypeptide(L)' 'MAYTLDTEVGEIMKDDNAMEILEKYAPGVAKNPLIWLAKGMSLKQLLAMPQAKQAGVTEEMVTKVLAEINAQK' A
#
# COMPACT_ATOMS: atom_id res chain seq x y z
N MET A 1 9.57 -0.30 -13.34
CA MET A 1 8.49 -1.30 -13.31
C MET A 1 7.28 -0.67 -12.66
N ALA A 2 6.09 -0.89 -13.23
CA ALA A 2 4.84 -0.42 -12.65
C ALA A 2 4.48 -1.29 -11.43
N TYR A 3 4.08 -0.66 -10.33
CA TYR A 3 3.54 -1.34 -9.17
C TYR A 3 2.13 -1.85 -9.47
N THR A 4 1.84 -3.06 -9.00
CA THR A 4 0.55 -3.74 -9.18
C THR A 4 0.07 -4.33 -7.85
N LEU A 5 -1.10 -4.96 -7.85
CA LEU A 5 -1.61 -5.66 -6.66
C LEU A 5 -0.73 -6.83 -6.22
N ASP A 6 0.09 -7.36 -7.12
CA ASP A 6 1.03 -8.45 -6.81
C ASP A 6 2.36 -7.93 -6.26
N THR A 7 2.61 -6.61 -6.29
CA THR A 7 3.78 -5.99 -5.67
C THR A 7 3.75 -6.17 -4.15
N GLU A 8 4.91 -6.49 -3.58
CA GLU A 8 5.09 -6.55 -2.13
C GLU A 8 5.00 -5.15 -1.50
N VAL A 9 4.28 -5.05 -0.38
CA VAL A 9 4.18 -3.80 0.38
C VAL A 9 5.57 -3.27 0.75
N GLY A 10 6.51 -4.16 1.08
CA GLY A 10 7.88 -3.80 1.41
C GLY A 10 8.67 -3.16 0.26
N GLU A 11 8.32 -3.43 -1.00
CA GLU A 11 8.92 -2.75 -2.15
C GLU A 11 8.39 -1.32 -2.30
N ILE A 12 7.10 -1.13 -2.01
CA ILE A 12 6.45 0.19 -2.03
C ILE A 12 7.00 1.03 -0.87
N MET A 13 7.23 0.42 0.29
CA MET A 13 7.81 1.10 1.47
C MET A 13 9.25 1.58 1.28
N LYS A 14 9.98 1.05 0.30
CA LYS A 14 11.34 1.51 -0.04
C LYS A 14 11.34 2.73 -0.97
N ASP A 15 10.19 3.08 -1.53
CA ASP A 15 10.02 4.19 -2.44
C ASP A 15 9.41 5.38 -1.67
N ASP A 16 10.23 6.41 -1.43
CA ASP A 16 9.83 7.59 -0.65
C ASP A 16 8.63 8.32 -1.30
N ASN A 17 8.55 8.34 -2.64
CA ASN A 17 7.41 8.95 -3.34
C ASN A 17 6.13 8.14 -3.09
N ALA A 18 6.25 6.81 -3.13
CA ALA A 18 5.13 5.94 -2.85
C ALA A 18 4.63 6.08 -1.42
N MET A 19 5.54 6.25 -0.47
CA MET A 19 5.23 6.50 0.94
C MET A 19 4.53 7.84 1.16
N GLU A 20 4.92 8.89 0.44
CA GLU A 20 4.23 10.18 0.50
C GLU A 20 2.77 10.07 0.00
N ILE A 21 2.56 9.36 -1.12
CA ILE A 21 1.21 9.11 -1.63
C ILE A 21 0.43 8.26 -0.63
N LEU A 22 1.01 7.18 -0.11
CA LEU A 22 0.38 6.33 0.91
C LEU A 22 -0.08 7.10 2.13
N GLU A 23 0.72 8.04 2.65
CA GLU A 23 0.34 8.88 3.79
C GLU A 23 -0.82 9.85 3.47
N LYS A 24 -1.00 10.26 2.20
CA LYS A 24 -2.18 11.07 1.79
C LYS A 24 -3.48 10.26 1.87
N TYR A 25 -3.44 8.98 1.52
CA TYR A 25 -4.63 8.11 1.50
C TYR A 25 -4.86 7.38 2.83
N ALA A 26 -3.79 7.01 3.53
CA ALA A 26 -3.80 6.26 4.77
C ALA A 26 -2.83 6.91 5.77
N PRO A 27 -3.25 7.99 6.46
CA PRO A 27 -2.38 8.71 7.37
C PRO A 27 -1.94 7.83 8.55
N GLY A 28 -0.64 7.78 8.79
CA GLY A 28 -0.02 6.94 9.81
C GLY A 28 0.21 5.50 9.39
N VAL A 29 -0.08 5.10 8.15
CA VAL A 29 0.13 3.73 7.67
C VAL A 29 1.62 3.34 7.75
N ALA A 30 2.52 4.27 7.44
CA ALA A 30 3.97 4.05 7.52
C ALA A 30 4.45 3.76 8.94
N LYS A 31 3.74 4.32 9.93
CA LYS A 31 4.06 4.23 11.36
C LYS A 31 3.27 3.11 12.05
N ASN A 32 2.31 2.49 11.36
CA ASN A 32 1.48 1.45 11.92
C ASN A 32 2.33 0.18 12.14
N PRO A 33 2.40 -0.38 13.36
CA PRO A 33 3.14 -1.63 13.61
C PRO A 33 2.74 -2.79 12.68
N LEU A 34 1.49 -2.80 12.21
CA LEU A 34 0.97 -3.81 11.30
C LEU A 34 1.58 -3.72 9.89
N ILE A 35 2.09 -2.56 9.46
CA ILE A 35 2.74 -2.44 8.14
C ILE A 35 4.03 -3.26 8.08
N TRP A 36 4.70 -3.46 9.20
CA TRP A 36 5.88 -4.33 9.30
C TRP A 36 5.56 -5.79 9.08
N LEU A 37 4.33 -6.22 9.42
CA LEU A 37 3.82 -7.55 9.09
C LEU A 37 3.43 -7.60 7.61
N ALA A 38 2.84 -6.52 7.11
CA ALA A 38 2.43 -6.39 5.72
C ALA A 38 3.60 -6.37 4.72
N LYS A 39 4.79 -5.91 5.14
CA LYS A 39 5.94 -5.70 4.24
C LYS A 39 6.34 -6.93 3.41
N GLY A 40 6.12 -8.13 3.94
CA GLY A 40 6.43 -9.40 3.26
C GLY A 40 5.26 -10.01 2.50
N MET A 41 4.16 -9.26 2.34
CA MET A 41 2.96 -9.69 1.65
C MET A 41 2.72 -8.81 0.42
N SER A 42 2.04 -9.34 -0.59
CA SER A 42 1.54 -8.53 -1.68
C SER A 42 0.33 -7.69 -1.26
N LEU A 43 0.10 -6.58 -1.97
CA LEU A 43 -1.09 -5.74 -1.74
C LEU A 43 -2.40 -6.54 -1.88
N LYS A 44 -2.44 -7.52 -2.79
CA LYS A 44 -3.57 -8.44 -2.96
C LYS A 44 -3.82 -9.29 -1.71
N GLN A 45 -2.76 -9.81 -1.09
CA GLN A 45 -2.86 -10.55 0.17
C GLN A 45 -3.31 -9.63 1.31
N LEU A 46 -2.82 -8.37 1.34
CA LEU A 46 -3.24 -7.39 2.32
C LEU A 46 -4.74 -7.10 2.21
N LEU A 47 -5.27 -6.89 1.00
CA LEU A 47 -6.70 -6.70 0.74
C LEU A 47 -7.57 -7.89 1.15
N ALA A 48 -7.02 -9.10 1.12
CA ALA A 48 -7.70 -10.30 1.60
C ALA A 48 -7.82 -10.35 3.13
N MET A 49 -7.02 -9.57 3.87
CA MET A 49 -7.06 -9.55 5.32
C MET A 49 -8.27 -8.80 5.86
N PRO A 50 -8.96 -9.33 6.90
CA PRO A 50 -10.03 -8.61 7.59
C PRO A 50 -9.57 -7.27 8.17
N GLN A 51 -8.33 -7.20 8.65
CA GLN A 51 -7.75 -6.01 9.26
C GLN A 51 -7.58 -4.86 8.27
N ALA A 52 -7.23 -5.15 7.01
CA ALA A 52 -7.14 -4.13 5.96
C ALA A 52 -8.52 -3.54 5.67
N LYS A 53 -9.55 -4.39 5.59
CA LYS A 53 -10.95 -3.94 5.43
C LYS A 53 -11.42 -3.11 6.64
N GLN A 54 -11.06 -3.51 7.86
CA GLN A 54 -11.36 -2.75 9.09
C GLN A 54 -10.66 -1.40 9.13
N ALA A 55 -9.45 -1.31 8.57
CA ALA A 55 -8.73 -0.05 8.39
C ALA A 55 -9.28 0.80 7.23
N GLY A 56 -10.33 0.33 6.54
CA GLY A 56 -10.93 1.03 5.40
C GLY A 56 -10.16 0.88 4.10
N VAL A 57 -9.14 0.01 4.03
CA VAL A 57 -8.37 -0.24 2.81
C VAL A 57 -9.21 -1.08 1.85
N THR A 58 -9.55 -0.50 0.70
CA THR A 58 -10.32 -1.15 -0.37
C THR A 58 -9.48 -1.34 -1.62
N GLU A 59 -9.86 -2.29 -2.47
CA GLU A 59 -9.17 -2.54 -3.74
C GLU A 59 -9.18 -1.32 -4.65
N GLU A 60 -10.27 -0.55 -4.65
CA GLU A 60 -10.37 0.71 -5.41
C GLU A 60 -9.35 1.74 -4.91
N MET A 61 -9.21 1.90 -3.59
CA MET A 61 -8.24 2.82 -3.00
C MET A 61 -6.81 2.41 -3.35
N VAL A 62 -6.48 1.13 -3.20
CA VAL A 62 -5.16 0.60 -3.55
C VAL A 62 -4.87 0.79 -5.03
N THR A 63 -5.84 0.55 -5.91
CA THR A 63 -5.67 0.74 -7.35
C THR A 63 -5.44 2.21 -7.71
N LYS A 64 -6.15 3.15 -7.06
CA LYS A 64 -5.92 4.59 -7.23
C LYS A 64 -4.52 5.00 -6.77
N VAL A 65 -4.11 4.54 -5.58
CA VAL A 65 -2.77 4.79 -5.04
C VAL A 65 -1.71 4.25 -5.99
N LEU A 66 -1.83 3.00 -6.46
CA LEU A 66 -0.91 2.39 -7.41
C LEU A 66 -0.82 3.18 -8.73
N ALA A 67 -1.96 3.63 -9.27
CA ALA A 67 -1.99 4.44 -10.48
C ALA A 67 -1.27 5.78 -10.29
N GLU A 68 -1.47 6.44 -9.14
CA GLU A 68 -0.81 7.71 -8.83
C GLU A 68 0.70 7.54 -8.63
N ILE A 69 1.13 6.49 -7.91
CA ILE A 69 2.55 6.18 -7.73
C ILE A 69 3.21 5.90 -9.09
N ASN A 70 2.56 5.10 -9.94
CA ASN A 70 3.08 4.79 -11.26
C ASN A 70 3.11 6.01 -12.20
N ALA A 71 2.21 6.97 -12.01
CA ALA A 71 2.18 8.21 -12.81
C ALA A 71 3.27 9.21 -12.40
N GLN A 72 3.78 9.12 -11.16
CA GLN A 72 4.87 9.96 -10.64
C GLN A 72 6.27 9.34 -10.79
N LYS A 73 6.35 8.15 -11.39
CA LYS A 73 7.59 7.37 -11.51
C LYS A 73 8.33 7.58 -12.83
#